data_AF-A0A231P2X3-F1
#
_entry.id   AF-A0A231P2X3-F1
#
_cell.length_a   1.000
_cell.length_b   1.000
_cell.length_c   1.000
_cell.angle_alpha   90.00
_cell.angle_beta   90.00
_cell.angle_gamma   90.00
#
_symmetry.space_group_name_H-M   'P 1'
#
loop_
_entity.id
_entity.type
_entity.pdbx_description
1 polymer ?
#
loop_
_entity_poly.entity_id
_entity_poly.type
_entity_poly.pdbx_seq_one_letter_code
_entity_poly.pdbx_strand_id
1 'polypeptide(L)'
;MVKNAKAVYMAGDGDPFFSRHYRTLIKRIRAVYPDKLFLLHTNGQLCNEKHCRELDLLSNIHSVIVSINAARENTYERIMCGARWKTLIKNLDFLLACREKGLLKKIFFSFVIQKSNYKEMAEFSEWAGSMDIEVRFTRRYRDKNTLHYDDEVTIFDEKNPDFKEFAHMLQHPALKTPLCWLDPESMSYLKHACK
;
A
#
# COMPACT_ATOMS: atom_id res chain seq x y z
N MET A 1 13.60 -17.70 -15.14
CA MET A 1 12.34 -16.92 -15.10
C MET A 1 12.52 -15.39 -15.09
N VAL A 2 13.61 -14.80 -14.55
CA VAL A 2 13.76 -13.31 -14.50
C VAL A 2 14.88 -12.71 -15.37
N LYS A 3 15.54 -13.50 -16.22
CA LYS A 3 16.73 -13.09 -17.01
C LYS A 3 16.49 -11.77 -17.77
N ASN A 4 15.42 -11.71 -18.56
CA ASN A 4 15.11 -10.59 -19.45
C ASN A 4 14.17 -9.55 -18.83
N ALA A 5 13.74 -9.73 -17.57
CA ALA A 5 12.88 -8.76 -16.90
C ALA A 5 13.69 -7.52 -16.48
N LYS A 6 13.15 -6.31 -16.66
CA LYS A 6 13.81 -5.08 -16.19
C LYS A 6 13.87 -5.00 -14.67
N ALA A 7 12.80 -5.47 -14.01
CA ALA A 7 12.69 -5.49 -12.57
C ALA A 7 11.80 -6.66 -12.11
N VAL A 8 11.86 -6.96 -10.82
CA VAL A 8 11.06 -8.02 -10.18
C VAL A 8 10.18 -7.39 -9.12
N TYR A 9 8.88 -7.63 -9.22
CA TYR A 9 7.89 -7.17 -8.24
C TYR A 9 7.70 -8.21 -7.14
N MET A 10 7.78 -7.81 -5.87
CA MET A 10 7.52 -8.67 -4.70
C MET A 10 7.00 -7.84 -3.50
N ALA A 11 5.82 -8.05 -2.91
CA ALA A 11 4.90 -9.15 -3.11
C ALA A 11 3.48 -8.64 -3.37
N GLY A 12 2.70 -9.38 -4.15
CA GLY A 12 1.25 -9.15 -4.24
C GLY A 12 0.48 -9.80 -3.10
N ASP A 13 1.07 -10.80 -2.45
CA ASP A 13 0.50 -11.59 -1.36
C ASP A 13 1.60 -11.94 -0.35
N GLY A 14 1.28 -11.94 0.95
CA GLY A 14 2.27 -11.98 2.02
C GLY A 14 3.22 -10.77 2.04
N ASP A 15 4.34 -10.88 2.77
CA ASP A 15 5.32 -9.80 2.92
C ASP A 15 6.74 -10.27 2.54
N PRO A 16 7.48 -9.52 1.70
CA PRO A 16 8.79 -9.93 1.19
C PRO A 16 9.88 -9.99 2.26
N PHE A 17 9.72 -9.26 3.37
CA PHE A 17 10.67 -9.25 4.48
C PHE A 17 10.34 -10.29 5.54
N PHE A 18 9.06 -10.65 5.69
CA PHE A 18 8.64 -11.72 6.61
C PHE A 18 8.85 -13.13 6.02
N SER A 19 8.39 -13.35 4.78
CA SER A 19 8.35 -14.69 4.18
C SER A 19 9.74 -15.25 3.90
N ARG A 20 10.04 -16.43 4.46
CA ARG A 20 11.28 -17.17 4.16
C ARG A 20 11.42 -17.46 2.67
N HIS A 21 10.32 -17.72 1.97
CA HIS A 21 10.32 -18.00 0.54
C HIS A 21 10.73 -16.76 -0.28
N TYR A 22 10.14 -15.60 -0.01
CA TYR A 22 10.53 -14.35 -0.69
C TYR A 22 11.97 -13.98 -0.41
N ARG A 23 12.40 -14.04 0.85
CA ARG A 23 13.81 -13.78 1.20
C ARG A 23 14.78 -14.70 0.47
N THR A 24 14.46 -15.99 0.37
CA THR A 24 15.30 -16.95 -0.36
C THR A 24 15.34 -16.63 -1.85
N LEU A 25 14.20 -16.27 -2.43
CA LEU A 25 14.10 -15.91 -3.83
C LEU A 25 14.87 -14.62 -4.15
N ILE A 26 14.76 -13.59 -3.31
CA ILE A 26 15.52 -12.34 -3.42
C ILE A 26 17.02 -12.65 -3.45
N LYS A 27 17.52 -13.41 -2.46
CA LYS A 27 18.94 -13.80 -2.40
C LYS A 27 19.40 -14.55 -3.65
N ARG A 28 18.60 -15.50 -4.15
CA ARG A 28 18.91 -16.25 -5.38
C ARG A 28 18.93 -15.36 -6.63
N ILE A 29 17.93 -14.47 -6.76
CA ILE A 29 17.89 -13.54 -7.89
C ILE A 29 19.11 -12.63 -7.87
N ARG A 30 19.48 -12.10 -6.71
CA ARG A 30 20.65 -11.23 -6.58
C ARG A 30 21.96 -11.96 -6.88
N ALA A 31 22.11 -13.20 -6.43
CA ALA A 31 23.31 -14.00 -6.73
C ALA A 31 23.50 -14.26 -8.23
N VAL A 32 22.41 -14.40 -9.00
CA VAL A 32 22.46 -14.70 -10.44
C VAL A 32 22.36 -13.44 -11.30
N TYR A 33 21.69 -12.40 -10.81
CA TYR A 33 21.40 -11.14 -11.50
C TYR A 33 21.62 -9.95 -10.54
N PRO A 34 22.88 -9.59 -10.26
CA PRO A 34 23.22 -8.59 -9.24
C PRO A 34 22.64 -7.20 -9.52
N ASP A 35 22.43 -6.83 -10.79
CA ASP A 35 21.86 -5.54 -11.20
C ASP A 35 20.33 -5.53 -11.27
N LYS A 36 19.67 -6.64 -10.89
CA LYS A 36 18.22 -6.72 -10.99
C LYS A 36 17.55 -5.76 -10.01
N LEU A 37 16.64 -4.95 -10.52
CA LEU A 37 15.86 -4.03 -9.69
C LEU A 37 14.67 -4.75 -9.04
N PHE A 38 14.33 -4.31 -7.83
CA PHE A 38 13.18 -4.80 -7.07
C PHE A 38 12.15 -3.69 -6.87
N LEU A 39 10.88 -4.03 -7.11
CA LEU A 39 9.73 -3.22 -6.72
C LEU A 39 9.07 -3.96 -5.57
N LEU A 40 9.22 -3.43 -4.37
CA LEU A 40 8.75 -4.08 -3.17
C LEU A 40 7.33 -3.63 -2.81
N HIS A 41 6.51 -4.53 -2.32
CA HIS A 41 5.22 -4.23 -1.72
C HIS A 41 5.12 -4.98 -0.39
N THR A 42 4.90 -4.23 0.69
CA THR A 42 5.12 -4.64 2.08
C THR A 42 4.14 -3.94 3.01
N ASN A 43 3.86 -4.51 4.18
CA ASN A 43 3.11 -3.83 5.24
C ASN A 43 3.97 -2.81 6.04
N GLY A 44 5.26 -2.69 5.69
CA GLY A 44 6.18 -1.74 6.29
C GLY A 44 6.78 -2.15 7.64
N GLN A 45 6.31 -3.22 8.29
CA GLN A 45 6.75 -3.57 9.66
C GLN A 45 8.20 -4.08 9.72
N LEU A 46 8.64 -4.81 8.70
CA LEU A 46 10.00 -5.33 8.58
C LEU A 46 10.82 -4.65 7.48
N CYS A 47 10.26 -3.65 6.79
CA CYS A 47 10.94 -2.87 5.77
C CYS A 47 11.83 -1.81 6.42
N ASN A 48 12.91 -2.26 7.06
CA ASN A 48 13.85 -1.42 7.80
C ASN A 48 15.29 -1.67 7.36
N GLU A 49 16.20 -0.82 7.85
CA GLU A 49 17.61 -0.87 7.48
C GLU A 49 18.23 -2.26 7.68
N LYS A 50 17.95 -2.90 8.82
CA LYS A 50 18.48 -4.23 9.15
C LYS A 50 18.12 -5.25 8.07
N HIS A 51 16.83 -5.40 7.76
CA HIS A 51 16.39 -6.42 6.80
C HIS A 51 16.77 -6.06 5.36
N CYS A 52 16.76 -4.77 5.00
CA CYS A 52 17.26 -4.32 3.70
C CYS A 52 18.75 -4.65 3.52
N ARG A 53 19.58 -4.53 4.57
CA ARG A 53 20.99 -4.94 4.55
C ARG A 53 21.16 -6.45 4.51
N GLU A 54 20.38 -7.22 5.27
CA GLU A 54 20.44 -8.69 5.28
C GLU A 54 20.08 -9.33 3.92
N LEU A 55 19.26 -8.64 3.13
CA LEU A 55 18.91 -9.01 1.75
C LEU A 55 19.77 -8.28 0.71
N ASP A 56 20.60 -7.34 1.17
CA ASP A 56 21.48 -6.47 0.38
C ASP A 56 20.70 -5.80 -0.77
N LEU A 57 19.58 -5.20 -0.39
CA LEU A 57 18.61 -4.60 -1.30
C LEU A 57 18.84 -3.10 -1.53
N LEU A 58 19.63 -2.43 -0.68
CA LEU A 58 19.75 -0.97 -0.67
C LEU A 58 20.22 -0.36 -2.02
N SER A 59 21.01 -1.10 -2.80
CA SER A 59 21.46 -0.70 -4.13
C SER A 59 20.50 -1.06 -5.27
N ASN A 60 19.48 -1.87 -4.99
CA ASN A 60 18.66 -2.53 -6.01
C ASN A 60 17.15 -2.29 -5.83
N ILE A 61 16.70 -1.60 -4.78
CA ILE A 61 15.30 -1.24 -4.65
C ILE A 61 15.01 -0.05 -5.55
N HIS A 62 14.19 -0.28 -6.56
CA HIS A 62 13.66 0.80 -7.39
C HIS A 62 12.52 1.52 -6.67
N SER A 63 11.54 0.78 -6.16
CA SER A 63 10.39 1.37 -5.47
C SER A 63 9.85 0.50 -4.35
N VAL A 64 9.23 1.13 -3.37
CA VAL A 64 8.49 0.45 -2.29
C VAL A 64 7.05 0.94 -2.27
N ILE A 65 6.10 0.01 -2.26
CA ILE A 65 4.69 0.24 -1.97
C ILE A 65 4.47 -0.20 -0.53
N VAL A 66 3.95 0.69 0.32
CA VAL A 66 3.68 0.38 1.73
C VAL A 66 2.17 0.31 1.95
N SER A 67 1.69 -0.86 2.35
CA SER A 67 0.29 -1.07 2.72
C SER A 67 0.04 -0.55 4.12
N ILE A 68 -0.76 0.51 4.22
CA ILE A 68 -1.04 1.17 5.50
C ILE A 68 -2.53 1.05 5.87
N ASN A 69 -3.45 1.27 4.93
CA ASN A 69 -4.89 1.11 5.11
C ASN A 69 -5.54 1.96 6.23
N ALA A 70 -4.86 2.99 6.73
CA ALA A 70 -5.35 3.89 7.79
C ALA A 70 -4.48 5.17 7.89
N ALA A 71 -5.07 6.28 8.30
CA ALA A 71 -4.34 7.51 8.67
C ALA A 71 -4.06 7.58 10.18
N ARG A 72 -4.85 6.87 10.99
CA ARG A 72 -4.79 6.95 12.46
C ARG A 72 -4.27 5.66 13.06
N GLU A 73 -3.52 5.78 14.16
CA GLU A 73 -2.91 4.65 14.89
C GLU A 73 -3.94 3.58 15.28
N ASN A 74 -5.06 3.97 15.89
CA ASN A 74 -6.07 3.01 16.34
C ASN A 74 -6.71 2.23 15.17
N THR A 75 -6.96 2.90 14.05
CA THR A 75 -7.52 2.27 12.85
C THR A 75 -6.50 1.36 12.20
N TYR A 76 -5.24 1.81 12.14
CA TYR A 76 -4.12 1.01 11.63
C TYR A 76 -3.93 -0.28 12.42
N GLU A 77 -3.73 -0.22 13.73
CA GLU A 77 -3.44 -1.40 14.55
C GLU A 77 -4.63 -2.36 14.61
N ARG A 78 -5.86 -1.87 14.41
CA ARG A 78 -7.06 -2.70 14.27
C ARG A 78 -7.09 -3.46 12.94
N ILE A 79 -6.82 -2.78 11.82
CA ILE A 79 -6.91 -3.37 10.47
C ILE A 79 -5.69 -4.25 10.18
N MET A 80 -4.51 -3.76 10.54
CA MET A 80 -3.23 -4.39 10.27
C MET A 80 -2.86 -5.30 11.44
N CYS A 81 -3.52 -6.45 11.55
CA CYS A 81 -3.36 -7.37 12.66
C CYS A 81 -1.88 -7.69 12.97
N GLY A 82 -1.46 -7.41 14.21
CA GLY A 82 -0.09 -7.61 14.69
C GLY A 82 0.92 -6.52 14.29
N ALA A 83 0.52 -5.54 13.49
CA ALA A 83 1.35 -4.40 13.13
C ALA A 83 1.29 -3.31 14.22
N ARG A 84 2.37 -2.55 14.35
CA ARG A 84 2.46 -1.42 15.28
C ARG A 84 2.65 -0.11 14.53
N TRP A 85 1.85 0.91 14.86
CA TRP A 85 1.92 2.21 14.19
C TRP A 85 3.30 2.85 14.36
N LYS A 86 3.84 2.84 15.58
CA LYS A 86 5.19 3.37 15.88
C LYS A 86 6.29 2.70 15.05
N THR A 87 6.18 1.39 14.81
CA THR A 87 7.13 0.66 13.97
C THR A 87 7.01 1.08 12.51
N LEU A 88 5.78 1.27 12.01
CA LEU A 88 5.54 1.79 10.66
C LEU A 88 6.20 3.15 10.49
N ILE A 89 5.89 4.12 11.38
CA ILE A 89 6.43 5.49 11.28
C ILE A 89 7.95 5.49 11.26
N LYS A 90 8.60 4.77 12.19
CA LYS A 90 10.06 4.63 12.21
C LYS A 90 10.63 4.07 10.90
N ASN A 91 9.96 3.10 10.31
CA ASN A 91 10.41 2.48 9.06
C ASN A 91 10.15 3.39 7.85
N LEU A 92 9.10 4.21 7.87
CA LEU A 92 8.87 5.26 6.88
C LEU A 92 9.98 6.31 6.92
N ASP A 93 10.41 6.76 8.09
CA ASP A 93 11.55 7.68 8.24
C ASP A 93 12.81 7.13 7.56
N PHE A 94 13.08 5.84 7.73
CA PHE A 94 14.18 5.15 7.06
C PHE A 94 14.03 5.14 5.53
N LEU A 95 12.82 4.86 5.02
CA LEU A 95 12.57 4.85 3.57
C LEU A 95 12.69 6.25 2.97
N LEU A 96 12.17 7.26 3.65
CA LEU A 96 12.30 8.67 3.25
C LEU A 96 13.76 9.08 3.19
N ALA A 97 14.56 8.77 4.21
CA ALA A 97 16.01 9.02 4.21
C ALA A 97 16.74 8.27 3.08
N CYS A 98 16.31 7.05 2.74
CA CYS A 98 16.84 6.32 1.58
C CYS A 98 16.49 7.01 0.26
N ARG A 99 15.27 7.57 0.14
CA ARG A 99 14.82 8.31 -1.04
C ARG A 99 15.63 9.59 -1.23
N GLU A 100 15.82 10.37 -0.15
CA GLU A 100 16.64 11.59 -0.15
C GLU A 100 18.10 11.33 -0.57
N LYS A 101 18.67 10.20 -0.13
CA LYS A 101 20.02 9.76 -0.51
C LYS A 101 20.11 9.17 -1.93
N GLY A 102 18.99 9.09 -2.65
CA GLY A 102 18.93 8.53 -4.01
C GLY A 102 19.03 7.01 -4.11
N LEU A 103 19.05 6.30 -2.96
CA LEU A 103 19.09 4.83 -2.87
C LEU A 103 17.74 4.18 -3.19
N LEU A 104 16.65 4.91 -2.97
CA LEU A 104 15.29 4.50 -3.28
C LEU A 104 14.67 5.51 -4.24
N LYS A 105 14.13 5.06 -5.39
CA LYS A 105 13.60 6.02 -6.37
C LYS A 105 12.18 6.47 -6.05
N LYS A 106 11.30 5.56 -5.61
CA LYS A 106 9.89 5.89 -5.37
C LYS A 106 9.35 5.19 -4.14
N ILE A 107 8.50 5.90 -3.40
CA ILE A 107 7.65 5.36 -2.34
C ILE A 107 6.21 5.59 -2.77
N PHE A 108 5.36 4.60 -2.57
CA PHE A 108 3.92 4.70 -2.75
C PHE A 108 3.24 4.19 -1.50
N PHE A 109 2.11 4.76 -1.14
CA PHE A 109 1.23 4.17 -0.13
C PHE A 109 0.07 3.47 -0.81
N SER A 110 -0.31 2.30 -0.28
CA SER A 110 -1.52 1.59 -0.70
C SER A 110 -2.54 1.58 0.43
N PHE A 111 -3.80 1.74 0.02
CA PHE A 111 -4.94 1.82 0.90
C PHE A 111 -6.10 1.02 0.29
N VAL A 112 -6.41 -0.11 0.90
CA VAL A 112 -7.60 -0.89 0.56
C VAL A 112 -8.79 -0.27 1.27
N ILE A 113 -9.71 0.29 0.50
CA ILE A 113 -10.93 0.92 1.01
C ILE A 113 -11.85 -0.14 1.62
N GLN A 114 -12.26 0.10 2.86
CA GLN A 114 -13.13 -0.74 3.66
C GLN A 114 -14.07 0.11 4.50
N LYS A 115 -15.14 -0.50 5.01
CA LYS A 115 -16.09 0.16 5.92
C LYS A 115 -15.40 0.78 7.14
N SER A 116 -14.41 0.10 7.71
CA SER A 116 -13.70 0.56 8.91
C SER A 116 -12.73 1.72 8.70
N ASN A 117 -12.38 2.09 7.45
CA ASN A 117 -11.35 3.07 7.17
C ASN A 117 -11.70 4.15 6.13
N TYR A 118 -12.79 4.03 5.36
CA TYR A 118 -13.07 4.98 4.27
C TYR A 118 -13.15 6.45 4.75
N LYS A 119 -13.57 6.68 6.00
CA LYS A 119 -13.65 8.03 6.59
C LYS A 119 -12.28 8.70 6.77
N GLU A 120 -11.18 7.94 6.72
CA GLU A 120 -9.81 8.44 6.84
C GLU A 120 -9.14 8.68 5.48
N MET A 121 -9.81 8.42 4.35
CA MET A 121 -9.19 8.55 3.02
C MET A 121 -8.64 9.96 2.75
N ALA A 122 -9.39 11.00 3.12
CA ALA A 122 -8.95 12.39 2.94
C ALA A 122 -7.69 12.69 3.77
N GLU A 123 -7.74 12.39 5.07
CA GLU A 123 -6.62 12.57 6.01
C GLU A 123 -5.39 11.77 5.58
N PHE A 124 -5.59 10.55 5.09
CA PHE A 124 -4.51 9.70 4.57
C PHE A 124 -3.84 10.31 3.33
N SER A 125 -4.64 10.85 2.41
CA SER A 125 -4.13 11.51 1.20
C SER A 125 -3.34 12.77 1.53
N GLU A 126 -3.83 13.59 2.47
CA GLU A 126 -3.12 14.79 2.95
C GLU A 126 -1.81 14.43 3.65
N TRP A 127 -1.83 13.41 4.51
CA TRP A 127 -0.64 12.92 5.20
C TRP A 127 0.43 12.43 4.22
N ALA A 128 0.06 11.61 3.23
CA ALA A 128 0.98 11.15 2.19
C ALA A 128 1.47 12.31 1.30
N GLY A 129 0.59 13.24 0.95
CA GLY A 129 0.91 14.42 0.16
C GLY A 129 1.93 15.33 0.86
N SER A 130 1.87 15.45 2.19
CA SER A 130 2.88 16.19 2.98
C SER A 130 4.30 15.62 2.85
N MET A 131 4.41 14.36 2.43
CA MET A 131 5.67 13.66 2.18
C MET A 131 6.00 13.54 0.69
N ASP A 132 5.24 14.16 -0.21
CA ASP A 132 5.34 13.96 -1.67
C ASP A 132 5.29 12.47 -2.03
N ILE A 133 4.28 11.76 -1.51
CA ILE A 133 4.05 10.34 -1.76
C ILE A 133 2.70 10.17 -2.46
N GLU A 134 2.71 9.42 -3.56
CA GLU A 134 1.50 9.00 -4.25
C GLU A 134 0.77 7.92 -3.44
N VAL A 135 -0.54 8.06 -3.32
CA VAL A 135 -1.45 7.11 -2.70
C VAL A 135 -2.26 6.37 -3.75
N ARG A 136 -2.41 5.06 -3.53
CA ARG A 136 -3.28 4.20 -4.32
C ARG A 136 -4.41 3.67 -3.46
N PHE A 137 -5.60 4.20 -3.70
CA PHE A 137 -6.83 3.72 -3.14
C PHE A 137 -7.40 2.62 -4.03
N THR A 138 -7.55 1.43 -3.48
CA THR A 138 -8.06 0.25 -4.19
C THR A 138 -9.23 -0.38 -3.44
N ARG A 139 -10.12 -1.02 -4.19
CA ARG A 139 -11.02 -2.05 -3.66
C ARG A 139 -10.29 -3.37 -3.41
N ARG A 140 -10.77 -4.13 -2.43
CA ARG A 140 -10.40 -5.54 -2.29
C ARG A 140 -10.96 -6.33 -3.48
N TYR A 141 -10.19 -7.26 -4.02
CA TYR A 141 -10.68 -8.14 -5.08
C TYR A 141 -11.86 -8.97 -4.54
N ARG A 142 -13.00 -8.88 -5.23
CA ARG A 142 -14.21 -9.64 -4.93
C ARG A 142 -14.25 -10.84 -5.86
N ASP A 143 -13.93 -12.02 -5.36
CA ASP A 143 -14.27 -13.23 -6.08
C ASP A 143 -15.80 -13.42 -6.02
N LYS A 144 -16.43 -13.50 -7.19
CA LYS A 144 -17.89 -13.61 -7.33
C LYS A 144 -18.42 -14.93 -6.77
N ASN A 145 -17.56 -15.90 -6.53
CA ASN A 145 -17.91 -17.22 -6.01
C ASN A 145 -17.73 -17.34 -4.49
N THR A 146 -17.26 -16.30 -3.79
CA THR A 146 -17.07 -16.36 -2.33
C THR A 146 -18.41 -16.13 -1.62
N LEU A 147 -18.87 -17.16 -0.89
CA LEU A 147 -20.16 -17.16 -0.17
C LEU A 147 -20.18 -16.33 1.12
N HIS A 148 -19.01 -15.89 1.59
CA HIS A 148 -18.88 -15.07 2.79
C HIS A 148 -18.54 -13.63 2.41
N TYR A 149 -19.53 -12.76 2.58
CA TYR A 149 -19.34 -11.32 2.50
C TYR A 149 -18.66 -10.87 3.79
N ASP A 150 -17.43 -10.38 3.67
CA ASP A 150 -16.78 -9.64 4.75
C ASP A 150 -17.47 -8.26 4.86
N ASP A 151 -18.01 -7.93 6.02
CA ASP A 151 -18.67 -6.64 6.28
C ASP A 151 -17.77 -5.46 5.90
N GLU A 152 -16.45 -5.64 5.95
CA GLU A 152 -15.47 -4.63 5.58
C GLU A 152 -15.52 -4.25 4.09
N VAL A 153 -15.90 -5.15 3.18
CA VAL A 153 -16.00 -4.86 1.73
C VAL A 153 -17.39 -4.40 1.29
N THR A 154 -18.34 -4.33 2.22
CA THR A 154 -19.73 -3.95 1.94
C THR A 154 -19.90 -2.45 1.66
N ILE A 155 -18.88 -1.62 1.90
CA ILE A 155 -18.96 -0.17 1.67
C ILE A 155 -19.24 0.20 0.20
N PHE A 156 -18.99 -0.72 -0.72
CA PHE A 156 -19.28 -0.59 -2.15
C PHE A 156 -20.68 -1.08 -2.57
N ASP A 157 -21.46 -1.65 -1.65
CA ASP A 157 -22.84 -2.05 -1.89
C ASP A 157 -23.79 -0.86 -1.67
N GLU A 158 -24.64 -0.54 -2.64
CA GLU A 158 -25.62 0.56 -2.54
C GLU A 158 -26.61 0.37 -1.38
N LYS A 159 -26.79 -0.86 -0.89
CA LYS A 159 -27.63 -1.18 0.27
C LYS A 159 -26.94 -0.90 1.60
N ASN A 160 -25.63 -0.70 1.61
CA ASN A 160 -24.91 -0.37 2.84
C ASN A 160 -25.37 1.02 3.33
N PRO A 161 -25.72 1.18 4.62
CA PRO A 161 -26.20 2.46 5.16
C PRO A 161 -25.18 3.60 5.00
N ASP A 162 -23.89 3.27 4.97
CA ASP A 162 -22.78 4.20 4.85
C ASP A 162 -22.42 4.52 3.39
N PHE A 163 -23.07 3.88 2.41
CA PHE A 163 -22.71 4.01 0.99
C PHE A 163 -22.79 5.46 0.48
N LYS A 164 -23.81 6.21 0.90
CA LYS A 164 -23.95 7.63 0.50
C LYS A 164 -22.83 8.49 1.07
N GLU A 165 -22.46 8.27 2.33
CA GLU A 165 -21.34 8.97 2.98
C GLU A 165 -20.02 8.61 2.29
N PHE A 166 -19.81 7.35 1.94
CA PHE A 166 -18.67 6.91 1.16
C PHE A 166 -18.62 7.58 -0.22
N ALA A 167 -19.72 7.63 -0.95
CA ALA A 167 -19.77 8.31 -2.24
C ALA A 167 -19.39 9.80 -2.11
N HIS A 168 -19.87 10.49 -1.06
CA HIS A 168 -19.46 11.87 -0.77
C HIS A 168 -17.96 11.98 -0.46
N MET A 169 -17.40 11.04 0.31
CA MET A 169 -15.97 10.99 0.60
C MET A 169 -15.13 10.94 -0.68
N LEU A 170 -15.53 10.17 -1.69
CA LEU A 170 -14.83 10.10 -2.98
C LEU A 170 -14.74 11.47 -3.70
N GLN A 171 -15.64 12.41 -3.40
CA GLN A 171 -15.60 13.76 -3.96
C GLN A 171 -14.67 14.72 -3.21
N HIS A 172 -14.09 14.31 -2.07
CA HIS A 172 -13.27 15.17 -1.23
C HIS A 172 -12.07 15.75 -2.02
N PRO A 173 -11.74 17.05 -1.89
CA PRO A 173 -10.66 17.68 -2.65
C PRO A 173 -9.29 17.00 -2.47
N ALA A 174 -9.00 16.51 -1.26
CA ALA A 174 -7.78 15.75 -0.97
C ALA A 174 -7.60 14.50 -1.83
N LEU A 175 -8.68 13.94 -2.41
CA LEU A 175 -8.64 12.77 -3.28
C LEU A 175 -8.51 13.12 -4.77
N LYS A 176 -8.49 14.40 -5.12
CA LYS A 176 -8.43 14.91 -6.51
C LYS A 176 -7.05 15.47 -6.88
N THR A 177 -6.03 15.19 -6.06
CA THR A 177 -4.66 15.64 -6.30
C THR A 177 -3.95 14.74 -7.33
N PRO A 178 -2.90 15.21 -8.00
CA PRO A 178 -2.07 14.36 -8.88
C PRO A 178 -1.39 13.20 -8.16
N LEU A 179 -1.25 13.29 -6.83
CA LEU A 179 -0.68 12.24 -5.98
C LEU A 179 -1.73 11.23 -5.51
N CYS A 180 -3.00 11.41 -5.85
CA CYS A 180 -4.06 10.48 -5.49
C CYS A 180 -4.47 9.67 -6.72
N TRP A 181 -4.30 8.36 -6.64
CA TRP A 181 -4.85 7.42 -7.61
C TRP A 181 -5.98 6.62 -6.96
N LEU A 182 -7.18 6.75 -7.53
CA LEU A 182 -8.36 5.94 -7.21
C LEU A 182 -8.55 4.91 -8.32
N ASP A 183 -8.84 3.66 -7.94
CA ASP A 183 -9.12 2.64 -8.94
C ASP A 183 -10.36 2.99 -9.79
N PRO A 184 -10.39 2.63 -11.10
CA PRO A 184 -11.46 3.04 -12.00
C PRO A 184 -12.88 2.62 -11.57
N GLU A 185 -13.02 1.51 -10.84
CA GLU A 185 -14.32 1.04 -10.39
C GLU A 185 -14.81 1.88 -9.20
N SER A 186 -13.92 2.20 -8.26
CA SER A 186 -14.19 3.17 -7.18
C SER A 186 -14.66 4.53 -7.73
N MET A 187 -14.04 5.01 -8.81
CA MET A 187 -14.44 6.26 -9.48
C MET A 187 -15.88 6.20 -10.05
N SER A 188 -16.39 5.03 -10.40
CA SER A 188 -17.75 4.88 -10.95
C SER A 188 -18.85 5.21 -9.94
N TYR A 189 -18.53 5.21 -8.64
CA TYR A 189 -19.47 5.52 -7.56
C TYR A 189 -19.65 7.03 -7.33
N LEU A 190 -18.79 7.89 -7.88
CA LEU A 190 -18.90 9.36 -7.78
C LEU A 190 -20.26 9.89 -8.25
N LYS A 191 -20.92 9.20 -9.18
CA LYS A 191 -22.26 9.55 -9.69
C LYS A 191 -23.36 9.48 -8.62
N HIS A 192 -23.14 8.76 -7.52
CA HIS A 192 -24.12 8.58 -6.44
C HIS A 192 -24.06 9.68 -5.37
N ALA A 193 -23.01 10.49 -5.36
CA ALA A 193 -22.81 11.55 -4.38
C ALA A 193 -23.63 12.84 -4.68
N CYS A 194 -24.34 12.90 -5.80
CA CYS A 194 -25.19 14.03 -6.15
C CYS A 194 -26.69 13.72 -6.02
N LYS A 195 -27.07 12.60 -5.39
CA LYS A 195 -28.47 12.12 -5.23
C LYS A 195 -28.88 11.96 -3.76
#